data_AF-A0A8J4PSW5-F1
#
_entry.id   AF-A0A8J4PSW5-F1
#
_cell.length_a   1.000
_cell.length_b   1.000
_cell.length_c   1.000
_cell.angle_alpha   90.00
_cell.angle_beta   90.00
_cell.angle_gamma   90.00
#
_symmetry.space_group_name_H-M   'P 1'
#
loop_
_entity.id
_entity.type
_entity.pdbx_description
1 polymer ?
#
loop_
_entity_poly.entity_id
_entity_poly.type
_entity_poly.pdbx_seq_one_letter_code
_entity_poly.pdbx_strand_id
1 'polypeptide(L)'
;MKYIDLINLVGLNSYLDSIDLGDSIVRGSLEAYSCKAAGSDKKIMKSLDRELEILSTSANKNNGLLGAGLNIDSNTLGSTPTAAAMGTSYNAAYSVSPSNNSYGVSPFGPLSSSSSRKTMIYLIQTLNASFPDYDFSDSKPDQFRREPSLALVTNSINTTFSGIIKNYATEFEGKLWPTLDQEIDLDKCEIYSYIPESNDPFTEFGIL
;
A
#
# COMPACT_ATOMS: atom_id res chain seq x y z
N MET A 1 -5.28 -17.74 3.08
CA MET A 1 -6.31 -17.21 2.14
C MET A 1 -7.08 -18.36 1.52
N LYS A 2 -8.37 -18.19 1.19
CA LYS A 2 -9.14 -19.22 0.46
C LYS A 2 -9.39 -18.78 -0.98
N TYR A 3 -8.92 -19.56 -1.95
CA TYR A 3 -9.20 -19.33 -3.37
C TYR A 3 -10.71 -19.36 -3.66
N ILE A 4 -11.16 -18.44 -4.50
CA ILE A 4 -12.52 -18.34 -5.01
C ILE A 4 -12.46 -18.58 -6.51
N ASP A 5 -13.13 -19.65 -6.95
CA ASP A 5 -13.24 -19.95 -8.37
C ASP A 5 -14.33 -19.05 -8.99
N LEU A 6 -13.89 -18.11 -9.82
CA LEU A 6 -14.76 -17.16 -10.52
C LEU A 6 -14.75 -17.47 -12.02
N ILE A 7 -15.85 -18.05 -12.49
CA ILE A 7 -16.02 -18.44 -13.90
C ILE A 7 -15.83 -17.26 -14.86
N ASN A 8 -16.16 -16.05 -14.43
CA ASN A 8 -16.02 -14.83 -15.22
C ASN A 8 -14.55 -14.46 -15.48
N LEU A 9 -13.62 -14.89 -14.63
CA LEU A 9 -12.18 -14.68 -14.81
C LEU A 9 -11.53 -15.69 -15.76
N VAL A 10 -12.14 -16.86 -15.97
CA VAL A 10 -11.57 -17.93 -16.81
C VAL A 10 -11.33 -17.45 -18.24
N GLY A 11 -12.30 -16.69 -18.79
CA GLY A 11 -12.16 -16.09 -20.11
C GLY A 11 -10.97 -15.13 -20.18
N LEU A 12 -10.83 -14.24 -19.19
CA LEU A 12 -9.75 -13.26 -19.13
C LEU A 12 -8.37 -13.92 -18.93
N ASN A 13 -8.28 -14.91 -18.04
CA ASN A 13 -7.06 -15.66 -17.80
C ASN A 13 -6.59 -16.42 -19.05
N SER A 14 -7.52 -16.91 -19.87
CA SER A 14 -7.18 -17.56 -21.14
C SER A 14 -6.48 -16.60 -22.12
N TYR A 15 -6.79 -15.30 -22.09
CA TYR A 15 -6.07 -14.29 -22.89
C TYR A 15 -4.71 -13.93 -22.30
N LEU A 16 -4.58 -13.96 -20.97
CA LEU A 16 -3.36 -13.55 -20.26
C LEU A 16 -2.33 -14.68 -20.12
N ASP A 17 -2.72 -15.93 -20.32
CA ASP A 17 -1.86 -17.10 -20.06
C ASP A 17 -0.58 -17.13 -20.91
N SER A 18 -0.67 -16.77 -22.20
CA SER A 18 0.49 -16.72 -23.09
C SER A 18 0.33 -15.69 -24.21
N ILE A 19 0.82 -14.48 -23.96
CA ILE A 19 0.87 -13.43 -24.98
C ILE A 19 2.27 -13.42 -25.58
N ASP A 20 2.37 -13.90 -26.83
CA ASP A 20 3.63 -13.97 -27.57
C ASP A 20 3.96 -12.61 -28.22
N LEU A 21 5.09 -12.03 -27.80
CA LEU A 21 5.67 -10.81 -28.37
C LEU A 21 6.79 -11.10 -29.39
N GLY A 22 7.10 -12.38 -29.62
CA GLY A 22 8.11 -12.87 -30.57
C GLY A 22 9.44 -13.20 -29.89
N ASP A 23 9.98 -12.28 -29.10
CA ASP A 23 11.22 -12.47 -28.33
C ASP A 23 11.00 -12.78 -26.84
N SER A 24 9.77 -12.59 -26.38
CA SER A 24 9.35 -12.72 -25.00
C SER A 24 7.88 -13.17 -24.94
N ILE A 25 7.51 -13.82 -23.83
CA ILE A 25 6.13 -14.23 -23.58
C ILE A 25 5.68 -13.53 -22.31
N VAL A 26 4.59 -12.76 -22.41
CA VAL A 26 3.93 -12.17 -21.25
C VAL A 26 2.92 -13.17 -20.71
N ARG A 27 2.99 -13.41 -19.40
CA ARG A 27 2.03 -14.24 -18.67
C ARG A 27 1.39 -13.41 -17.58
N GLY A 28 0.07 -13.52 -17.44
CA GLY A 28 -0.70 -12.91 -16.39
C GLY A 28 -1.79 -13.84 -15.89
N SER A 29 -2.21 -13.64 -14.64
CA SER A 29 -3.30 -14.37 -14.01
C SER A 29 -4.11 -13.40 -13.14
N LEU A 30 -5.43 -13.57 -13.17
CA LEU A 30 -6.39 -12.92 -12.28
C LEU A 30 -6.93 -13.99 -11.33
N GLU A 31 -6.72 -13.76 -10.04
CA GLU A 31 -7.07 -14.70 -8.98
C GLU A 31 -7.84 -13.98 -7.88
N ALA A 32 -8.92 -14.61 -7.41
CA ALA A 32 -9.75 -14.09 -6.34
C ALA A 32 -9.59 -14.91 -5.07
N TYR A 33 -9.45 -14.22 -3.94
CA TYR A 33 -9.25 -14.84 -2.64
C TYR A 33 -10.14 -14.22 -1.57
N SER A 34 -10.68 -15.07 -0.69
CA SER A 34 -11.38 -14.64 0.52
C SER A 34 -10.40 -14.58 1.70
N CYS A 35 -10.46 -13.50 2.47
CA CYS A 35 -9.70 -13.29 3.72
C CYS A 35 -10.17 -14.16 4.91
N LYS A 36 -10.85 -15.28 4.65
CA LYS A 36 -11.31 -16.18 5.71
C LYS A 36 -10.12 -16.87 6.38
N ALA A 37 -9.81 -16.48 7.62
CA ALA A 37 -8.75 -17.10 8.41
C ALA A 37 -9.07 -18.59 8.72
N ALA A 38 -8.33 -19.52 8.11
CA ALA A 38 -8.48 -20.96 8.35
C ALA A 38 -7.14 -21.60 8.75
N GLY A 39 -7.14 -22.44 9.80
CA GLY A 39 -6.01 -23.32 10.12
C GLY A 39 -4.66 -22.62 10.39
N SER A 40 -3.63 -23.01 9.63
CA SER A 40 -2.25 -22.51 9.67
C SER A 40 -2.14 -20.99 9.51
N ASP A 41 -3.04 -20.37 8.74
CA ASP A 41 -3.11 -18.91 8.53
C ASP A 41 -3.23 -18.15 9.84
N LYS A 42 -3.87 -18.73 10.87
CA LYS A 42 -4.01 -18.08 12.19
C LYS A 42 -2.67 -17.97 12.93
N LYS A 43 -1.75 -18.92 12.73
CA LYS A 43 -0.42 -18.87 13.37
C LYS A 43 0.45 -17.81 12.70
N ILE A 44 0.47 -17.80 11.38
CA ILE A 44 1.20 -16.81 10.58
C ILE A 44 0.66 -15.40 10.87
N MET A 45 -0.66 -15.21 10.83
CA MET A 45 -1.30 -13.93 11.16
C MET A 45 -0.92 -13.44 12.56
N LYS A 46 -0.89 -14.32 13.57
CA LYS A 46 -0.48 -13.94 14.93
C LYS A 46 1.01 -13.62 15.05
N SER A 47 1.85 -14.35 14.32
CA SER A 47 3.31 -14.13 14.32
C SER A 47 3.62 -12.76 13.72
N LEU A 48 3.07 -12.48 12.53
CA LEU A 48 3.24 -11.21 11.83
C LEU A 48 2.66 -10.02 12.61
N ASP A 49 1.47 -10.18 13.21
CA ASP A 49 0.85 -9.12 14.00
C ASP A 49 1.73 -8.76 15.22
N ARG A 50 2.32 -9.76 15.88
CA ARG A 50 3.24 -9.55 17.01
C ARG A 50 4.53 -8.85 16.57
N GLU A 51 5.11 -9.27 15.44
CA GLU A 51 6.35 -8.68 14.93
C GLU A 51 6.15 -7.23 14.52
N LEU A 52 5.09 -6.93 13.78
CA LEU A 52 4.71 -5.58 13.39
C LEU A 52 4.38 -4.70 14.61
N GLU A 53 3.76 -5.26 15.65
CA GLU A 53 3.54 -4.56 16.92
C GLU A 53 4.87 -4.19 17.60
N ILE A 54 5.83 -5.12 17.67
CA ILE A 54 7.17 -4.87 18.24
C ILE A 54 7.91 -3.78 17.47
N LEU A 55 7.89 -3.84 16.14
CA LEU A 55 8.51 -2.83 15.27
C LEU A 55 7.88 -1.45 15.50
N SER A 56 6.55 -1.38 15.59
CA SER A 56 5.84 -0.12 15.85
C SER A 56 6.16 0.48 17.22
N THR A 57 6.36 -0.36 18.24
CA THR A 57 6.61 0.08 19.62
C THR A 57 8.06 0.51 19.84
N SER A 58 9.00 -0.10 19.11
CA SER A 58 10.43 0.20 19.21
C SER A 58 10.79 1.56 18.60
N ALA A 59 10.06 2.01 17.57
CA ALA A 59 10.22 3.33 16.98
C ALA A 59 9.83 4.48 17.95
N ASN A 60 8.95 4.22 18.92
CA ASN A 60 8.38 5.27 19.78
C ASN A 60 9.21 5.55 21.05
N LYS A 61 10.25 4.76 21.35
CA LYS A 61 11.12 4.97 22.53
C LYS A 61 12.26 5.97 22.31
N ASN A 62 12.53 6.38 21.08
CA ASN A 62 13.69 7.23 20.76
C ASN A 62 13.42 8.74 20.76
N ASN A 63 12.22 9.20 21.16
CA ASN A 63 11.85 10.62 21.14
C ASN A 63 11.62 11.26 22.52
N GLY A 64 12.18 10.68 23.60
CA GLY A 64 11.90 11.08 24.98
C GLY A 64 13.03 11.75 25.78
N LEU A 65 13.98 12.48 25.17
CA LEU A 65 15.08 13.09 25.96
C LEU A 65 15.60 14.47 25.52
N LEU A 66 14.76 15.38 25.02
CA LEU A 66 15.18 16.78 24.84
C LEU A 66 14.06 17.75 25.24
N GLY A 67 14.19 18.36 26.42
CA GLY A 67 13.38 19.54 26.78
C GLY A 67 13.00 19.69 28.26
N ALA A 68 13.93 19.46 29.20
CA ALA A 68 13.79 19.99 30.56
C ALA A 68 14.34 21.42 30.62
N GLY A 69 13.52 22.40 31.03
CA GLY A 69 13.88 23.79 31.31
C GLY A 69 13.03 24.78 30.50
N LEU A 70 12.45 25.86 31.03
CA LEU A 70 12.54 26.53 32.33
C LEU A 70 11.17 27.18 32.62
N ASN A 71 10.70 27.04 33.85
CA ASN A 71 9.56 27.78 34.39
C ASN A 71 10.02 29.21 34.72
N ILE A 72 9.43 30.24 34.09
CA ILE A 72 9.60 31.63 34.51
C ILE A 72 8.21 32.20 34.77
N ASP A 73 7.88 32.30 36.05
CA ASP A 73 6.72 33.01 36.56
C ASP A 73 7.08 34.50 36.74
N SER A 74 6.24 35.41 36.26
CA SER A 74 6.16 36.76 36.83
C SER A 74 4.82 37.43 36.51
N ASN A 75 3.98 37.55 37.55
CA ASN A 75 2.88 38.51 37.68
C ASN A 75 3.36 39.96 37.47
N THR A 76 2.55 40.84 36.87
CA THR A 76 2.19 42.20 37.40
C THR A 76 1.32 43.05 36.44
N LEU A 77 0.16 43.48 36.95
CA LEU A 77 -0.56 44.77 36.86
C LEU A 77 -0.71 45.59 35.54
N GLY A 78 -1.97 45.87 35.17
CA GLY A 78 -2.55 47.23 35.17
C GLY A 78 -2.58 48.11 33.89
N SER A 79 -3.81 48.46 33.47
CA SER A 79 -4.27 49.75 32.88
C SER A 79 -4.21 50.01 31.36
N THR A 80 -5.32 50.56 30.84
CA THR A 80 -5.62 51.10 29.49
C THR A 80 -5.23 52.60 29.36
N PRO A 81 -5.56 53.34 28.27
CA PRO A 81 -5.12 53.22 26.86
C PRO A 81 -4.64 54.58 26.25
N THR A 82 -3.65 54.61 25.32
CA THR A 82 -3.49 55.78 24.41
C THR A 82 -2.60 55.54 23.17
N ALA A 83 -3.20 55.84 22.01
CA ALA A 83 -2.69 56.37 20.74
C ALA A 83 -1.23 56.12 20.24
N ALA A 84 -1.20 55.58 19.02
CA ALA A 84 -0.38 55.96 17.85
C ALA A 84 1.16 55.82 17.91
N ALA A 85 1.68 54.80 17.21
CA ALA A 85 2.90 54.91 16.41
C ALA A 85 3.00 53.79 15.36
N MET A 86 3.31 54.20 14.13
CA MET A 86 3.67 53.37 12.98
C MET A 86 4.80 52.38 13.29
N GLY A 87 4.64 51.14 12.82
CA GLY A 87 5.69 50.13 12.82
C GLY A 87 5.23 48.89 12.06
N THR A 88 5.33 48.94 10.73
CA THR A 88 5.11 47.81 9.83
C THR A 88 6.05 46.67 10.19
N SER A 89 5.53 45.70 10.95
CA SER A 89 6.21 44.45 11.27
C SER A 89 5.62 43.38 10.37
N TYR A 90 6.36 42.99 9.34
CA TYR A 90 6.04 41.82 8.53
C TYR A 90 6.10 40.61 9.44
N ASN A 91 4.95 40.08 9.85
CA ASN A 91 4.87 38.70 10.32
C ASN A 91 5.14 37.82 9.10
N ALA A 92 6.41 37.49 8.89
CA ALA A 92 6.78 36.36 8.08
C ALA A 92 6.10 35.15 8.73
N ALA A 93 5.06 34.66 8.06
CA ALA A 93 4.51 33.35 8.32
C ALA A 93 5.68 32.37 8.26
N TYR A 94 6.16 31.94 9.43
CA TYR A 94 6.91 30.71 9.51
C TYR A 94 5.93 29.63 9.08
N SER A 95 6.02 29.28 7.80
CA SER A 95 5.53 28.03 7.27
C SER A 95 6.07 26.94 8.17
N VAL A 96 5.21 26.48 9.08
CA VAL A 96 5.42 25.22 9.77
C VAL A 96 5.40 24.18 8.65
N SER A 97 6.59 23.90 8.14
CA SER A 97 6.84 22.74 7.30
C SER A 97 6.36 21.55 8.14
N PRO A 98 5.42 20.72 7.68
CA PRO A 98 5.04 19.53 8.42
C PRO A 98 6.31 18.74 8.64
N SER A 99 6.69 18.56 9.89
CA SER A 99 7.78 17.70 10.29
C SER A 99 7.51 16.33 9.70
N ASN A 100 8.28 15.98 8.66
CA ASN A 100 8.22 14.71 7.99
C ASN A 100 8.71 13.65 8.97
N ASN A 101 7.80 13.16 9.81
CA ASN A 101 8.02 12.05 10.73
C ASN A 101 8.09 10.76 9.90
N SER A 102 9.20 10.61 9.17
CA SER A 102 9.42 9.64 8.09
C SER A 102 9.60 8.19 8.57
N TYR A 103 9.09 7.83 9.75
CA TYR A 103 9.23 6.49 10.33
C TYR A 103 7.89 5.88 10.80
N GLY A 104 6.76 6.47 10.36
CA GLY A 104 5.40 5.96 10.58
C GLY A 104 4.55 5.84 9.31
N VAL A 105 5.15 6.04 8.13
CA VAL A 105 4.45 6.09 6.84
C VAL A 105 4.64 4.76 6.11
N SER A 106 4.06 3.69 6.66
CA SER A 106 3.81 2.49 5.86
C SER A 106 2.69 2.80 4.84
N PRO A 107 2.69 2.19 3.64
CA PRO A 107 1.61 2.35 2.65
C PRO A 107 0.21 2.07 3.22
N PHE A 108 0.13 1.30 4.31
CA PHE A 108 -1.11 0.92 5.00
C PHE A 108 -1.53 1.92 6.09
N GLY A 109 -0.74 2.96 6.35
CA GLY A 109 -0.84 3.84 7.51
C GLY A 109 0.01 3.36 8.70
N PRO A 110 -0.16 3.93 9.89
CA PRO A 110 0.68 3.60 11.05
C PRO A 110 0.54 2.12 11.42
N LEU A 111 1.65 1.39 11.44
CA LEU A 111 1.68 -0.03 11.84
C LEU A 111 1.34 -0.25 13.32
N SER A 112 1.20 0.82 14.10
CA SER A 112 0.58 0.77 15.43
C SER A 112 -0.92 0.47 15.38
N SER A 113 -1.59 0.73 14.26
CA SER A 113 -3.00 0.38 14.03
C SER A 113 -3.16 -1.09 13.66
N SER A 114 -4.05 -1.79 14.38
CA SER A 114 -4.39 -3.19 14.07
C SER A 114 -4.96 -3.35 12.67
N SER A 115 -5.67 -2.35 12.13
CA SER A 115 -6.22 -2.41 10.77
C SER A 115 -5.13 -2.42 9.71
N SER A 116 -4.13 -1.54 9.82
CA SER A 116 -2.99 -1.46 8.88
C SER A 116 -2.16 -2.74 8.90
N ARG A 117 -1.92 -3.32 10.09
CA ARG A 117 -1.24 -4.62 10.22
C ARG A 117 -2.04 -5.74 9.57
N LYS A 118 -3.37 -5.78 9.77
CA LYS A 118 -4.25 -6.77 9.12
C LYS A 118 -4.19 -6.68 7.60
N THR A 119 -4.22 -5.48 7.03
CA THR A 119 -4.09 -5.30 5.57
C THR A 119 -2.77 -5.88 5.07
N MET A 120 -1.64 -5.54 5.70
CA MET A 120 -0.34 -6.09 5.34
C MET A 120 -0.32 -7.63 5.43
N ILE A 121 -0.88 -8.19 6.49
CA ILE A 121 -0.97 -9.65 6.66
C ILE A 121 -1.82 -10.28 5.55
N TYR A 122 -2.95 -9.67 5.18
CA TYR A 122 -3.78 -10.21 4.09
C TYR A 122 -3.05 -10.20 2.75
N LEU A 123 -2.24 -9.18 2.47
CA LEU A 123 -1.43 -9.15 1.24
C LEU A 123 -0.36 -10.23 1.24
N ILE A 124 0.40 -10.40 2.34
CA ILE A 124 1.40 -11.48 2.48
C ILE A 124 0.75 -12.86 2.32
N GLN A 125 -0.40 -13.08 2.96
CA GLN A 125 -1.10 -14.35 2.82
C GLN A 125 -1.67 -14.57 1.41
N THR A 126 -1.95 -13.50 0.66
CA THR A 126 -2.35 -13.61 -0.74
C THR A 126 -1.17 -14.04 -1.61
N LEU A 127 0.02 -13.44 -1.40
CA LEU A 127 1.24 -13.85 -2.10
C LEU A 127 1.60 -15.31 -1.82
N ASN A 128 1.63 -15.73 -0.55
CA ASN A 128 1.87 -17.12 -0.15
C ASN A 128 0.85 -18.11 -0.73
N ALA A 129 -0.38 -17.67 -1.00
CA ALA A 129 -1.42 -18.52 -1.58
C ALA A 129 -1.37 -18.58 -3.13
N SER A 130 -0.86 -17.54 -3.77
CA SER A 130 -0.66 -17.48 -5.23
C SER A 130 0.64 -18.17 -5.64
N PHE A 131 1.68 -18.09 -4.80
CA PHE A 131 3.00 -18.68 -5.03
C PHE A 131 3.38 -19.63 -3.86
N PRO A 132 2.85 -20.86 -3.83
CA PRO A 132 3.02 -21.79 -2.70
C PRO A 132 4.46 -22.28 -2.51
N ASP A 133 5.31 -22.15 -3.52
CA ASP A 133 6.72 -22.55 -3.48
C ASP A 133 7.64 -21.48 -2.85
N TYR A 134 7.12 -20.29 -2.56
CA TYR A 134 7.86 -19.16 -2.00
C TYR A 134 7.28 -18.77 -0.64
N ASP A 135 8.13 -18.19 0.22
CA ASP A 135 7.74 -17.70 1.54
C ASP A 135 7.90 -16.19 1.64
N PHE A 136 6.76 -15.49 1.66
CA PHE A 136 6.66 -14.03 1.81
C PHE A 136 6.45 -13.60 3.26
N SER A 137 6.62 -14.50 4.24
CA SER A 137 6.40 -14.17 5.66
C SER A 137 7.33 -13.05 6.15
N ASP A 138 8.53 -12.93 5.60
CA ASP A 138 9.51 -11.89 5.96
C ASP A 138 9.35 -10.59 5.15
N SER A 139 8.28 -10.46 4.35
CA SER A 139 8.06 -9.27 3.53
C SER A 139 7.92 -7.99 4.36
N LYS A 140 8.58 -6.92 3.89
CA LYS A 140 8.62 -5.62 4.58
C LYS A 140 7.51 -4.68 4.10
N PRO A 141 7.08 -3.71 4.92
CA PRO A 141 6.10 -2.71 4.49
C PRO A 141 6.51 -1.92 3.24
N ASP A 142 7.81 -1.68 3.07
CA ASP A 142 8.37 -0.92 1.93
C ASP A 142 8.29 -1.68 0.60
N GLN A 143 8.11 -3.01 0.63
CA GLN A 143 7.86 -3.82 -0.56
C GLN A 143 6.40 -3.69 -1.06
N PHE A 144 5.56 -2.92 -0.38
CA PHE A 144 4.21 -2.65 -0.82
C PHE A 144 4.03 -1.16 -1.08
N ARG A 145 3.23 -0.83 -2.07
CA ARG A 145 2.85 0.55 -2.38
C ARG A 145 1.35 0.65 -2.49
N ARG A 146 0.74 1.56 -1.74
CA ARG A 146 -0.68 1.89 -1.90
C ARG A 146 -0.84 2.79 -3.12
N GLU A 147 -1.68 2.38 -4.05
CA GLU A 147 -1.97 3.17 -5.24
C GLU A 147 -3.00 4.27 -4.89
N PRO A 148 -2.77 5.52 -5.33
CA PRO A 148 -3.55 6.67 -4.88
C PRO A 148 -4.93 6.74 -5.55
N SER A 149 -5.09 6.16 -6.74
CA SER A 149 -6.36 6.17 -7.45
C SER A 149 -6.53 5.01 -8.41
N LEU A 150 -7.76 4.48 -8.47
CA LEU A 150 -8.17 3.48 -9.45
C LEU A 150 -7.92 3.96 -10.88
N ALA A 151 -8.24 5.22 -11.18
CA ALA A 151 -8.08 5.79 -12.53
C ALA A 151 -6.63 5.74 -13.04
N LEU A 152 -5.64 5.99 -12.17
CA LEU A 152 -4.23 5.90 -12.55
C LEU A 152 -3.81 4.45 -12.80
N VAL A 153 -4.25 3.54 -11.94
CA VAL A 153 -3.97 2.09 -12.10
C VAL A 153 -4.59 1.56 -13.39
N THR A 154 -5.85 1.89 -13.65
CA THR A 154 -6.55 1.54 -14.90
C THR A 154 -5.83 2.08 -16.12
N ASN A 155 -5.43 3.35 -16.11
CA ASN A 155 -4.71 3.95 -17.23
C ASN A 155 -3.33 3.31 -17.45
N SER A 156 -2.61 3.01 -16.37
CA SER A 156 -1.31 2.35 -16.43
C SER A 156 -1.42 0.95 -17.03
N ILE A 157 -2.38 0.16 -16.57
CA ILE A 157 -2.64 -1.20 -17.09
C ILE A 157 -3.09 -1.12 -18.54
N ASN A 158 -4.05 -0.25 -18.86
CA ASN A 158 -4.53 -0.06 -20.23
C ASN A 158 -3.41 0.33 -21.19
N THR A 159 -2.56 1.29 -20.81
CA THR A 159 -1.44 1.73 -21.64
C THR A 159 -0.46 0.59 -21.88
N THR A 160 -0.10 -0.14 -20.82
CA THR A 160 0.83 -1.28 -20.90
C THR A 160 0.28 -2.39 -21.78
N PHE A 161 -0.96 -2.81 -21.53
CA PHE A 161 -1.60 -3.89 -22.27
C PHE A 161 -1.95 -3.50 -23.70
N SER A 162 -2.27 -2.23 -23.98
CA SER A 162 -2.47 -1.77 -25.37
C SER A 162 -1.22 -1.90 -26.24
N GLY A 163 -0.02 -1.83 -25.64
CA GLY A 163 1.25 -2.03 -26.33
C GLY A 163 1.63 -3.49 -26.55
N ILE A 164 1.05 -4.41 -25.79
CA ILE A 164 1.44 -5.82 -25.72
C ILE A 164 0.37 -6.73 -26.38
N ILE A 165 -0.90 -6.48 -26.08
CA ILE A 165 -2.03 -7.29 -26.49
C ILE A 165 -2.64 -6.72 -27.77
N LYS A 166 -2.67 -7.53 -28.83
CA LYS A 166 -3.35 -7.18 -30.09
C LYS A 166 -4.86 -7.04 -29.83
N ASN A 167 -5.47 -6.00 -30.39
CA ASN A 167 -6.91 -5.72 -30.26
C ASN A 167 -7.40 -5.54 -28.80
N TYR A 168 -6.52 -5.14 -27.88
CA TYR A 168 -6.82 -4.93 -26.46
C TYR A 168 -8.11 -4.11 -26.23
N ALA A 169 -8.17 -2.91 -26.82
CA ALA A 169 -9.24 -1.95 -26.60
C ALA A 169 -10.62 -2.49 -27.05
N THR A 170 -10.65 -3.31 -28.10
CA THR A 170 -11.90 -3.82 -28.67
C THR A 170 -12.36 -5.12 -28.03
N GLU A 171 -11.44 -6.00 -27.59
CA GLU A 171 -11.78 -7.37 -27.21
C GLU A 171 -11.61 -7.69 -25.72
N PHE A 172 -10.72 -6.96 -25.04
CA PHE A 172 -10.30 -7.28 -23.67
C PHE A 172 -10.63 -6.17 -22.67
N GLU A 173 -10.33 -4.91 -22.97
CA GLU A 173 -10.58 -3.77 -22.06
C GLU A 173 -12.05 -3.70 -21.62
N GLY A 174 -12.96 -3.82 -22.58
CA GLY A 174 -14.41 -3.79 -22.33
C GLY A 174 -14.96 -4.98 -21.54
N LYS A 175 -14.15 -6.02 -21.31
CA LYS A 175 -14.51 -7.17 -20.45
C LYS A 175 -13.79 -7.12 -19.11
N LEU A 176 -12.51 -6.75 -19.11
CA LEU A 176 -11.67 -6.73 -17.91
C LEU A 176 -12.29 -5.89 -16.79
N TRP A 177 -12.51 -4.60 -17.04
CA TRP A 177 -12.94 -3.69 -15.99
C TRP A 177 -14.35 -3.96 -15.48
N PRO A 178 -15.36 -4.21 -16.34
CA PRO A 178 -16.70 -4.56 -15.87
C PRO A 178 -16.73 -5.87 -15.10
N THR A 179 -15.97 -6.89 -15.52
CA THR A 179 -15.89 -8.16 -14.77
C THR A 179 -15.25 -7.95 -13.40
N LEU A 180 -14.15 -7.20 -13.31
CA LEU A 180 -13.54 -6.90 -12.00
C LEU A 180 -14.49 -6.11 -11.10
N ASP A 181 -15.14 -5.08 -11.64
CA ASP A 181 -16.07 -4.26 -10.86
C ASP A 181 -17.27 -5.05 -10.33
N GLN A 182 -17.79 -5.98 -11.14
CA GLN A 182 -18.88 -6.87 -10.72
C GLN A 182 -18.49 -7.80 -9.56
N GLU A 183 -17.24 -8.27 -9.51
CA GLU A 183 -16.79 -9.27 -8.54
C GLU A 183 -16.29 -8.64 -7.22
N ILE A 184 -15.67 -7.47 -7.28
CA ILE A 184 -15.02 -6.86 -6.10
C ILE A 184 -15.45 -5.42 -5.77
N ASP A 185 -16.28 -4.76 -6.61
CA ASP A 185 -16.70 -3.36 -6.43
C ASP A 185 -15.49 -2.43 -6.30
N LEU A 186 -14.92 -2.02 -7.44
CA LEU A 186 -13.62 -1.35 -7.50
C LEU A 186 -13.61 -0.01 -6.78
N ASP A 187 -14.75 0.69 -6.72
CA ASP A 187 -14.90 1.98 -6.04
C ASP A 187 -14.74 1.87 -4.52
N LYS A 188 -14.98 0.69 -3.94
CA LYS A 188 -14.81 0.44 -2.50
C LYS A 188 -13.48 -0.23 -2.16
N CYS A 189 -12.62 -0.46 -3.15
CA CYS A 189 -11.37 -1.17 -2.97
C CYS A 189 -10.21 -0.25 -2.56
N GLU A 190 -9.31 -0.82 -1.76
CA GLU A 190 -7.97 -0.28 -1.60
C GLU A 190 -7.01 -1.03 -2.52
N ILE A 191 -6.21 -0.31 -3.29
CA ILE A 191 -5.36 -0.89 -4.32
C ILE A 191 -3.90 -0.84 -3.86
N TYR A 192 -3.21 -1.96 -4.01
CA TYR A 192 -1.81 -2.12 -3.61
C TYR A 192 -1.01 -2.78 -4.73
N SER A 193 0.23 -2.34 -4.88
CA SER A 193 1.24 -2.92 -5.76
C SER A 193 2.33 -3.56 -4.90
N TYR A 194 2.77 -4.75 -5.27
CA TYR A 194 3.93 -5.40 -4.67
C TYR A 194 5.19 -5.04 -5.48
N ILE A 195 6.28 -4.73 -4.78
CA ILE A 195 7.59 -4.40 -5.33
C ILE A 195 8.49 -5.61 -5.02
N PRO A 196 8.85 -6.42 -6.03
CA PRO A 196 9.68 -7.59 -5.83
C PRO A 196 11.07 -7.22 -5.28
N GLU A 197 11.59 -8.07 -4.40
CA GLU A 197 12.98 -8.05 -3.93
C GLU A 197 13.71 -9.31 -4.44
N SER A 198 15.03 -9.36 -4.27
CA SER A 198 15.84 -10.51 -4.68
C SER A 198 15.39 -11.81 -3.99
N ASN A 199 15.31 -12.90 -4.76
CA ASN A 199 14.80 -14.24 -4.39
C ASN A 199 13.27 -14.42 -4.44
N ASP A 200 12.55 -13.48 -5.05
CA ASP A 200 11.12 -13.60 -5.31
C ASP A 200 10.84 -14.20 -6.70
N PRO A 201 9.65 -14.80 -6.94
CA PRO A 201 9.28 -15.41 -8.22
C PRO A 201 9.35 -14.43 -9.41
N PHE A 202 9.33 -13.13 -9.14
CA PHE A 202 9.40 -12.08 -10.16
C PHE A 202 10.82 -11.63 -10.49
N THR A 203 11.84 -12.16 -9.79
CA THR A 203 13.25 -11.78 -9.97
C THR A 203 14.12 -12.95 -10.47
N GLU A 204 13.49 -14.05 -10.87
CA GLU A 204 14.21 -15.22 -11.37
C GLU A 204 14.90 -14.98 -12.70
N PHE A 205 15.92 -15.79 -12.97
CA PHE A 205 16.66 -15.70 -14.22
C PHE A 205 15.75 -16.00 -15.42
N GLY A 206 15.68 -15.05 -16.36
CA GLY A 206 14.84 -15.16 -17.56
C GLY A 206 13.51 -14.41 -17.47
N ILE A 207 13.24 -13.73 -16.35
CA ILE A 207 12.12 -12.79 -16.22
C ILE A 207 12.61 -11.37 -16.55
N LEU A 208 11.85 -10.65 -17.39
CA LEU A 208 12.16 -9.31 -17.88
C LEU A 208 11.54 -8.22 -17.00
#